data_AF-A0A7K0ZRA4-F1
#
_entry.id   AF-A0A7K0ZRA4-F1
#
_cell.length_a   1.000
_cell.length_b   1.000
_cell.length_c   1.000
_cell.angle_alpha   90.00
_cell.angle_beta   90.00
_cell.angle_gamma   90.00
#
_symmetry.space_group_name_H-M   'P 1'
#
loop_
_entity.id
_entity.type
_entity.pdbx_description
1 polymer ?
#
loop_
_entity_poly.entity_id
_entity_poly.type
_entity_poly.pdbx_seq_one_letter_code
_entity_poly.pdbx_strand_id
1 'polypeptide(L)'
;MARKYSGPLQTLPGGRFSLSLEVQDRASLVALIVQLREILLTTSTADNMRRLFPAAYHQDPEHDAEYQRLMRDELLASRLQSMNTASEMLQRDPTSKSIELTAAELEEFMRSINNLRLVIGTMLDIQESDDLYDDDESQEDDPSGVHRQLYHYLGWLLEWVVTAQSAAL
;
A
#
# COMPACT_ATOMS: atom_id res chain seq x y z
N MET A 1 22.20 -27.27 1.20
CA MET A 1 20.74 -27.22 1.06
C MET A 1 20.33 -25.76 1.00
N ALA A 2 19.86 -25.28 -0.16
CA ALA A 2 19.40 -23.90 -0.28
C ALA A 2 18.12 -23.73 0.53
N ARG A 3 18.14 -22.87 1.55
CA ARG A 3 16.95 -22.50 2.31
C ARG A 3 16.04 -21.79 1.30
N LYS A 4 14.97 -22.46 0.86
CA LYS A 4 13.98 -21.89 -0.06
C LYS A 4 13.45 -20.64 0.66
N TYR A 5 13.91 -19.46 0.25
CA TYR A 5 13.48 -18.20 0.83
C TYR A 5 11.98 -18.12 0.54
N SER A 6 11.17 -18.47 1.53
CA SER A 6 9.75 -18.22 1.44
C SER A 6 9.60 -16.75 1.69
N GLY A 7 9.03 -16.03 0.73
CA GLY A 7 8.76 -14.62 0.88
C GLY A 7 7.85 -14.33 2.08
N PRO A 8 7.53 -13.05 2.30
CA PRO A 8 6.70 -12.63 3.42
C PRO A 8 5.28 -13.20 3.33
N LEU A 9 4.85 -13.73 2.19
CA LEU A 9 3.51 -14.25 2.01
C LEU A 9 3.52 -15.69 1.50
N GLN A 10 2.73 -16.54 2.14
CA GLN A 10 2.51 -17.94 1.74
C GLN A 10 1.03 -18.24 1.62
N THR A 11 0.66 -19.10 0.68
CA THR A 11 -0.70 -19.68 0.60
C THR A 11 -0.84 -20.82 1.61
N LEU A 12 -2.01 -20.88 2.26
CA LEU A 12 -2.41 -21.92 3.19
C LEU A 12 -3.62 -22.68 2.63
N PRO A 13 -3.86 -23.93 3.06
CA PRO A 13 -5.07 -24.67 2.70
C PRO A 13 -6.36 -23.87 2.99
N GLY A 14 -7.38 -24.06 2.16
CA GLY A 14 -8.69 -23.42 2.35
C GLY A 14 -8.77 -21.95 1.94
N GLY A 15 -7.89 -21.49 1.03
CA GLY A 15 -7.91 -20.10 0.53
C GLY A 15 -7.47 -19.08 1.58
N ARG A 16 -6.61 -19.51 2.51
CA ARG A 16 -6.03 -18.68 3.57
C ARG A 16 -4.59 -18.30 3.19
N PHE A 17 -4.04 -17.32 3.88
CA PHE A 17 -2.69 -16.84 3.65
C PHE A 17 -1.95 -16.63 4.97
N SER A 18 -0.63 -16.77 4.95
CA SER A 18 0.23 -16.47 6.08
C SER A 18 1.16 -15.31 5.71
N LEU A 19 1.01 -14.17 6.37
CA LEU A 19 1.88 -13.01 6.23
C LEU A 19 2.92 -13.02 7.35
N SER A 20 4.19 -13.18 7.00
CA SER A 20 5.35 -13.17 7.90
C SER A 20 6.11 -11.86 7.78
N LEU A 21 6.09 -11.06 8.85
CA LEU A 21 6.81 -9.79 8.96
C LEU A 21 7.48 -9.70 10.33
N GLU A 22 8.63 -9.03 10.40
CA GLU A 22 9.22 -8.70 11.70
C GLU A 22 8.27 -7.79 12.48
N VAL A 23 8.23 -7.96 13.80
CA VAL A 23 7.28 -7.25 14.67
C VAL A 23 7.43 -5.73 14.54
N GLN A 24 8.66 -5.25 14.40
CA GLN A 24 8.96 -3.82 14.21
C GLN A 24 8.46 -3.33 12.85
N ASP A 25 8.75 -4.04 11.76
CA ASP A 25 8.30 -3.67 10.41
C ASP A 25 6.78 -3.60 10.34
N ARG A 26 6.10 -4.56 10.95
CA ARG A 26 4.65 -4.58 11.05
C ARG A 26 4.11 -3.39 11.83
N ALA A 27 4.73 -3.04 12.96
CA ALA A 27 4.32 -1.89 13.76
C ALA A 27 4.52 -0.57 12.98
N SER A 28 5.64 -0.43 12.26
CA SER A 28 5.90 0.70 11.38
C SER A 28 4.86 0.79 10.26
N LEU A 29 4.50 -0.34 9.65
CA LEU A 29 3.48 -0.39 8.60
C LEU A 29 2.10 0.03 9.12
N VAL A 30 1.71 -0.44 10.32
CA VAL A 30 0.47 0.01 10.98
C VAL A 30 0.50 1.51 11.22
N ALA A 31 1.60 2.06 11.74
CA ALA A 31 1.74 3.49 12.00
C ALA A 31 1.58 4.31 10.71
N LEU A 32 2.18 3.87 9.60
CA LEU A 32 2.05 4.52 8.29
C LEU A 32 0.60 4.47 7.77
N ILE A 33 -0.07 3.33 7.88
CA ILE A 33 -1.48 3.18 7.48
C ILE A 33 -2.38 4.11 8.30
N VAL A 34 -2.18 4.16 9.63
CA VAL A 34 -2.96 5.03 10.52
C VAL A 34 -2.69 6.50 10.21
N GLN A 35 -1.43 6.89 10.02
CA GLN A 35 -1.08 8.26 9.65
C GLN A 35 -1.74 8.68 8.35
N LEU A 36 -1.67 7.85 7.29
CA LEU A 36 -2.33 8.17 6.03
C LEU A 36 -3.85 8.31 6.19
N ARG A 37 -4.48 7.44 6.99
CA ARG A 37 -5.91 7.52 7.31
C ARG A 37 -6.26 8.85 7.99
N GLU A 38 -5.46 9.31 8.94
CA GLU A 38 -5.67 10.60 9.61
C GLU A 38 -5.51 11.79 8.66
N ILE A 39 -4.51 11.75 7.78
CA ILE A 39 -4.32 12.79 6.77
C ILE A 39 -5.52 12.79 5.80
N LEU A 40 -6.06 11.63 5.40
CA LEU A 40 -7.26 11.55 4.57
C LEU A 40 -8.52 12.11 5.25
N LEU A 41 -8.63 11.98 6.57
CA LEU A 41 -9.77 12.54 7.32
C LEU A 41 -9.67 14.06 7.49
N THR A 42 -8.46 14.62 7.47
CA THR A 42 -8.21 16.04 7.78
C THR A 42 -7.94 16.89 6.54
N THR A 43 -7.29 16.33 5.52
CA THR A 43 -6.73 17.06 4.37
C THR A 43 -6.82 16.24 3.08
N SER A 44 -8.01 15.74 2.72
CA SER A 44 -8.21 14.85 1.55
C SER A 44 -7.98 15.49 0.17
N THR A 45 -7.67 16.79 0.10
CA THR A 45 -7.51 17.56 -1.14
C THR A 45 -6.08 17.97 -1.44
N ALA A 46 -5.10 17.47 -0.68
CA ALA A 46 -3.70 17.78 -0.91
C ALA A 46 -3.16 17.16 -2.22
N ASP A 47 -2.16 17.81 -2.83
CA ASP A 47 -1.63 17.42 -4.15
C ASP A 47 -1.02 16.01 -4.16
N ASN A 48 -0.42 15.60 -3.05
CA ASN A 48 0.12 14.25 -2.84
C ASN A 48 -0.97 13.14 -2.80
N MET A 49 -2.25 13.51 -2.76
CA MET A 49 -3.37 12.57 -2.77
C MET A 49 -4.06 12.45 -4.11
N ARG A 50 -3.66 13.24 -5.12
CA ARG A 50 -4.31 13.24 -6.45
C ARG A 50 -4.39 11.83 -7.05
N ARG A 51 -3.34 11.01 -6.89
CA ARG A 51 -3.31 9.62 -7.39
C ARG A 51 -4.27 8.66 -6.65
N LEU A 52 -4.75 9.00 -5.45
CA LEU A 52 -5.78 8.22 -4.74
C LEU A 52 -7.19 8.41 -5.30
N PHE A 53 -7.41 9.53 -5.99
CA PHE A 53 -8.66 9.92 -6.63
C PHE A 53 -8.42 10.17 -8.13
N PRO A 54 -8.12 9.10 -8.90
CA PRO A 54 -7.77 9.24 -10.31
C PRO A 54 -8.94 9.78 -11.12
N ALA A 55 -8.62 10.54 -12.19
CA ALA A 55 -9.59 10.96 -13.18
C ALA A 55 -10.23 9.74 -13.86
N ALA A 56 -11.56 9.75 -14.00
CA ALA A 56 -12.29 8.76 -14.78
C ALA A 56 -12.33 9.14 -16.27
N TYR A 57 -12.28 10.44 -16.57
CA TYR A 57 -12.37 10.95 -17.93
C TYR A 57 -11.19 11.87 -18.27
N HIS A 58 -10.11 11.29 -18.82
CA HIS A 58 -8.90 12.05 -19.18
C HIS A 58 -9.10 13.05 -20.35
N GLN A 59 -10.10 12.82 -21.20
CA GLN A 59 -10.35 13.62 -22.40
C GLN A 59 -11.55 14.58 -22.27
N ASP A 60 -12.24 14.56 -21.12
CA ASP A 60 -13.42 15.38 -20.85
C ASP A 60 -13.38 15.92 -19.41
N PRO A 61 -12.72 17.08 -19.20
CA PRO A 61 -12.54 17.66 -17.87
C PRO A 61 -13.87 18.06 -17.19
N GLU A 62 -14.91 18.38 -17.95
CA GLU A 62 -16.21 18.74 -17.39
C GLU A 62 -16.92 17.52 -16.81
N HIS A 63 -16.98 16.42 -17.57
CA HIS A 63 -17.49 15.15 -17.05
C HIS A 63 -16.63 14.59 -15.91
N ASP A 64 -15.30 14.72 -15.98
CA ASP A 64 -14.44 14.28 -14.89
C ASP A 64 -14.75 15.04 -13.60
N ALA A 65 -14.92 16.36 -13.67
CA ALA A 65 -15.28 17.16 -12.51
C ALA A 65 -16.62 16.74 -11.90
N GLU A 66 -17.63 16.43 -12.72
CA GLU A 66 -18.92 15.92 -12.24
C GLU A 66 -18.78 14.53 -11.62
N TYR A 67 -18.06 13.61 -12.27
CA TYR A 67 -17.79 12.28 -11.75
C TYR A 67 -17.07 12.34 -10.40
N GLN A 68 -16.01 13.14 -10.29
CA GLN A 68 -15.27 13.34 -9.05
C GLN A 68 -16.19 13.88 -7.97
N ARG A 69 -17.03 14.87 -8.28
CA ARG A 69 -17.98 15.43 -7.30
C ARG A 69 -18.96 14.37 -6.76
N LEU A 70 -19.40 13.44 -7.60
CA LEU A 70 -20.34 12.38 -7.21
C LEU A 70 -19.66 11.24 -6.44
N MET A 71 -18.45 10.85 -6.84
CA MET A 71 -17.82 9.61 -6.36
C MET A 71 -16.78 9.82 -5.27
N ARG A 72 -16.37 11.07 -4.98
CA ARG A 72 -15.29 11.34 -4.04
C ARG A 72 -15.55 10.77 -2.64
N ASP A 73 -16.76 10.87 -2.13
CA ASP A 73 -17.11 10.37 -0.80
C ASP A 73 -17.09 8.83 -0.74
N GLU A 74 -17.57 8.16 -1.80
CA GLU A 74 -17.54 6.70 -1.90
C GLU A 74 -16.12 6.17 -2.05
N LEU A 75 -15.30 6.83 -2.89
CA LEU A 75 -13.88 6.53 -3.00
C LEU A 75 -13.22 6.71 -1.62
N LEU A 76 -13.37 7.86 -0.97
CA LEU A 76 -12.80 8.11 0.35
C LEU A 76 -13.20 7.04 1.36
N ALA A 77 -14.49 6.70 1.44
CA ALA A 77 -15.00 5.65 2.33
C ALA A 77 -14.32 4.30 2.06
N SER A 78 -14.16 3.91 0.79
CA SER A 78 -13.47 2.69 0.39
C SER A 78 -12.00 2.67 0.85
N ARG A 79 -11.26 3.80 0.71
CA ARG A 79 -9.85 3.87 1.15
C ARG A 79 -9.74 3.81 2.67
N LEU A 80 -10.64 4.48 3.39
CA LEU A 80 -10.67 4.45 4.85
C LEU A 80 -11.01 3.04 5.37
N GLN A 81 -11.95 2.35 4.73
CA GLN A 81 -12.30 0.96 5.06
C GLN A 81 -11.12 0.01 4.86
N SER A 82 -10.40 0.14 3.74
CA SER A 82 -9.24 -0.72 3.48
C SER A 82 -8.18 -0.51 4.56
N MET A 83 -7.86 0.76 4.88
CA MET A 83 -6.87 1.11 5.90
C MET A 83 -7.28 0.64 7.29
N ASN A 84 -8.58 0.72 7.63
CA ASN A 84 -9.08 0.23 8.91
C ASN A 84 -8.91 -1.30 9.01
N THR A 85 -9.38 -2.02 8.01
CA THR A 85 -9.27 -3.49 7.95
C THR A 85 -7.80 -3.93 7.99
N ALA A 86 -6.94 -3.24 7.24
CA ALA A 86 -5.51 -3.53 7.20
C ALA A 86 -4.82 -3.29 8.55
N SER A 87 -5.08 -2.15 9.19
CA SER A 87 -4.47 -1.86 10.48
C SER A 87 -4.97 -2.80 11.59
N GLU A 88 -6.26 -3.13 11.63
CA GLU A 88 -6.82 -4.09 12.59
C GLU A 88 -6.25 -5.49 12.42
N MET A 89 -6.15 -5.99 11.17
CA MET A 89 -5.64 -7.34 10.94
C MET A 89 -4.16 -7.47 11.30
N LEU A 90 -3.34 -6.47 10.99
CA LEU A 90 -1.92 -6.45 11.38
C LEU A 90 -1.71 -6.41 12.90
N GLN A 91 -2.71 -5.96 13.66
CA GLN A 91 -2.63 -5.85 15.12
C GLN A 91 -3.21 -7.06 15.88
N ARG A 92 -3.79 -8.05 15.20
CA ARG A 92 -4.48 -9.20 15.84
C ARG A 92 -3.58 -10.02 16.78
N ASP A 93 -2.29 -10.10 16.49
CA ASP A 93 -1.27 -10.68 17.38
C ASP A 93 0.04 -9.88 17.27
N PRO A 94 0.23 -8.85 18.11
CA PRO A 94 1.37 -7.94 17.99
C PRO A 94 2.71 -8.61 18.34
N THR A 95 2.70 -9.82 18.91
CA THR A 95 3.92 -10.54 19.31
C THR A 95 4.34 -11.62 18.32
N SER A 96 3.39 -12.18 17.56
CA SER A 96 3.69 -13.17 16.52
C SER A 96 4.35 -12.49 15.32
N LYS A 97 5.34 -13.17 14.72
CA LYS A 97 5.93 -12.76 13.42
C LYS A 97 5.08 -13.16 12.22
N SER A 98 4.03 -13.94 12.41
CA SER A 98 3.15 -14.42 11.35
C SER A 98 1.68 -14.18 11.69
N ILE A 99 0.91 -13.76 10.70
CA ILE A 99 -0.54 -13.55 10.81
C ILE A 99 -1.23 -14.34 9.71
N GLU A 100 -2.28 -15.07 10.09
CA GLU A 100 -3.17 -15.70 9.13
C GLU A 100 -4.23 -14.73 8.61
N LEU A 101 -4.43 -14.73 7.29
CA LEU A 101 -5.33 -13.85 6.57
C LEU A 101 -6.34 -14.66 5.76
N THR A 102 -7.57 -14.17 5.71
CA THR A 102 -8.56 -14.51 4.68
C THR A 102 -8.19 -13.85 3.35
N ALA A 103 -8.80 -14.32 2.25
CA ALA A 103 -8.71 -13.64 0.96
C ALA A 103 -9.19 -12.18 1.01
N ALA A 104 -10.29 -11.90 1.72
CA ALA A 104 -10.82 -10.55 1.89
C ALA A 104 -9.85 -9.64 2.67
N GLU A 105 -9.25 -10.14 3.75
CA GLU A 105 -8.22 -9.38 4.48
C GLU A 105 -6.99 -9.13 3.61
N LEU A 106 -6.55 -10.10 2.81
CA LEU A 106 -5.45 -9.93 1.89
C LEU A 106 -5.74 -8.86 0.82
N GLU A 107 -6.98 -8.78 0.33
CA GLU A 107 -7.41 -7.75 -0.61
C GLU A 107 -7.37 -6.35 0.01
N GLU A 108 -7.92 -6.19 1.21
CA GLU A 108 -7.91 -4.89 1.91
C GLU A 108 -6.48 -4.48 2.33
N PHE A 109 -5.63 -5.45 2.64
CA PHE A 109 -4.19 -5.24 2.83
C PHE A 109 -3.57 -4.69 1.55
N MET A 110 -3.73 -5.38 0.41
CA MET A 110 -3.21 -4.96 -0.89
C MET A 110 -3.62 -3.52 -1.24
N ARG A 111 -4.92 -3.21 -1.09
CA ARG A 111 -5.47 -1.87 -1.34
C ARG A 111 -4.79 -0.82 -0.47
N SER A 112 -4.56 -1.11 0.81
CA SER A 112 -3.91 -0.19 1.74
C SER A 112 -2.43 0.04 1.43
N ILE A 113 -1.69 -1.02 1.08
CA ILE A 113 -0.29 -0.91 0.63
C ILE A 113 -0.19 -0.10 -0.66
N ASN A 114 -1.12 -0.33 -1.61
CA ASN A 114 -1.16 0.44 -2.85
C ASN A 114 -1.47 1.93 -2.58
N ASN A 115 -2.41 2.24 -1.68
CA ASN A 115 -2.70 3.62 -1.31
C ASN A 115 -1.45 4.34 -0.74
N LEU A 116 -0.70 3.68 0.15
CA LEU A 116 0.56 4.22 0.66
C LEU A 116 1.57 4.45 -0.47
N ARG A 117 1.75 3.46 -1.34
CA ARG A 117 2.68 3.55 -2.47
C ARG A 117 2.34 4.72 -3.40
N LEU A 118 1.06 4.93 -3.71
CA LEU A 118 0.61 6.03 -4.56
C LEU A 118 0.90 7.40 -3.94
N VAL A 119 0.68 7.57 -2.64
CA VAL A 119 0.95 8.83 -1.93
C VAL A 119 2.45 9.11 -1.88
N ILE A 120 3.26 8.12 -1.51
CA ILE A 120 4.72 8.24 -1.45
C ILE A 120 5.29 8.51 -2.84
N GLY A 121 4.83 7.81 -3.87
CA GLY A 121 5.26 8.04 -5.25
C GLY A 121 4.91 9.44 -5.75
N THR A 122 3.80 10.02 -5.28
CA THR A 122 3.46 11.42 -5.60
C THR A 122 4.35 12.41 -4.84
N MET A 123 4.73 12.12 -3.59
CA MET A 123 5.66 12.96 -2.82
C MET A 123 7.08 12.97 -3.40
N LEU A 124 7.52 11.85 -3.95
CA LEU A 124 8.84 11.68 -4.56
C LEU A 124 8.94 12.26 -5.99
N ASP A 125 7.85 12.77 -6.54
CA ASP A 125 7.69 13.08 -7.98
C ASP A 125 8.15 11.92 -8.90
N ILE A 126 8.04 10.67 -8.41
CA ILE A 126 8.32 9.48 -9.22
C ILE A 126 7.18 9.38 -10.22
N GLN A 127 7.45 9.87 -11.43
CA GLN A 127 6.75 9.48 -12.64
C GLN A 127 6.99 7.97 -12.81
N GLU A 128 5.99 7.24 -13.29
CA GLU A 128 6.00 5.77 -13.48
C GLU A 128 7.14 5.28 -14.40
N SER A 129 7.92 6.19 -15.00
CA SER A 129 9.07 5.97 -15.87
C SER A 129 10.43 5.87 -15.17
N ASP A 130 10.52 6.09 -13.85
CA ASP A 130 11.78 6.11 -13.09
C ASP A 130 12.27 4.72 -12.64
N ASP A 131 11.74 3.65 -13.25
CA ASP A 131 12.06 2.24 -12.97
C ASP A 131 13.50 1.81 -13.37
N LEU A 132 14.43 2.75 -13.57
CA LEU A 132 15.80 2.47 -13.96
C LEU A 132 16.77 3.00 -12.90
N TYR A 133 17.19 2.09 -12.01
CA TYR A 133 18.51 2.03 -11.37
C TYR A 133 19.36 3.31 -11.43
N ASP A 134 18.95 4.36 -10.71
CA ASP A 134 19.88 5.44 -10.37
C ASP A 134 20.38 5.18 -8.95
N ASP A 135 21.37 4.29 -8.90
CA ASP A 135 22.19 3.96 -7.73
C ASP A 135 23.18 5.10 -7.44
N ASP A 136 22.69 6.34 -7.35
CA ASP A 136 23.51 7.45 -6.86
C ASP A 136 23.41 7.50 -5.33
N GLU A 137 24.24 6.69 -4.69
CA GLU A 137 24.51 6.60 -3.24
C GLU A 137 25.06 7.91 -2.62
N SER A 138 24.64 9.11 -3.04
CA SER A 138 25.34 10.34 -2.67
C SER A 138 24.49 11.44 -2.03
N GLN A 139 23.71 11.11 -0.99
CA GLN A 139 23.46 12.02 0.13
C GLN A 139 22.90 11.26 1.34
N GLU A 140 23.76 10.97 2.33
CA GLU A 140 23.42 10.28 3.59
C GLU A 140 22.33 10.97 4.43
N ASP A 141 21.87 12.16 4.03
CA ASP A 141 20.88 13.00 4.72
C ASP A 141 19.71 13.46 3.82
N ASP A 142 19.51 12.89 2.62
CA ASP A 142 18.34 13.22 1.79
C ASP A 142 17.07 12.54 2.36
N PRO A 143 16.06 13.30 2.83
CA PRO A 143 14.78 12.74 3.28
C PRO A 143 14.09 11.88 2.21
N SER A 144 14.40 12.11 0.93
CA SER A 144 13.85 11.36 -0.20
C SER A 144 14.36 9.91 -0.26
N GLY A 145 15.55 9.63 0.29
CA GLY A 145 16.11 8.28 0.36
C GLY A 145 15.24 7.32 1.18
N VAL A 146 14.74 7.77 2.33
CA VAL A 146 13.83 6.99 3.19
C VAL A 146 12.50 6.71 2.47
N HIS A 147 11.93 7.73 1.82
CA HIS A 147 10.69 7.59 1.06
C HIS A 147 10.85 6.63 -0.11
N ARG A 148 11.98 6.68 -0.83
CA ARG A 148 12.29 5.78 -1.95
C ARG A 148 12.45 4.33 -1.50
N GLN A 149 13.17 4.11 -0.40
CA GLN A 149 13.31 2.77 0.20
C GLN A 149 11.94 2.21 0.61
N LEU A 150 11.09 3.02 1.24
CA LEU A 150 9.73 2.63 1.59
C LEU A 150 8.89 2.33 0.34
N TYR A 151 8.99 3.14 -0.71
CA TYR A 151 8.28 2.90 -1.97
C TYR A 151 8.64 1.54 -2.60
N HIS A 152 9.94 1.22 -2.65
CA HIS A 152 10.41 -0.09 -3.14
C HIS A 152 9.96 -1.24 -2.24
N TYR A 153 10.03 -1.07 -0.92
CA TYR A 153 9.55 -2.06 0.04
C TYR A 153 8.06 -2.37 -0.14
N LEU A 154 7.21 -1.34 -0.27
CA LEU A 154 5.78 -1.50 -0.52
C LEU A 154 5.51 -2.17 -1.88
N GLY A 155 6.29 -1.83 -2.91
CA GLY A 155 6.23 -2.48 -4.22
C GLY A 155 6.55 -3.98 -4.16
N TRP A 156 7.65 -4.34 -3.48
CA TRP A 156 8.02 -5.73 -3.24
C TRP A 156 6.92 -6.49 -2.49
N LEU A 157 6.32 -5.88 -1.48
CA LEU A 157 5.23 -6.50 -0.72
C LEU A 157 3.98 -6.74 -1.59
N LEU A 158 3.62 -5.79 -2.45
CA LEU A 158 2.51 -5.94 -3.41
C LEU A 158 2.75 -7.09 -4.39
N GLU A 159 3.98 -7.25 -4.90
CA GLU A 159 4.35 -8.34 -5.79
C GLU A 159 4.08 -9.71 -5.13
N TRP A 160 4.41 -9.86 -3.85
CA TRP A 160 4.10 -11.08 -3.10
C TRP A 160 2.60 -11.31 -2.93
N VAL A 161 1.83 -10.25 -2.67
CA VAL A 161 0.37 -10.32 -2.54
C VAL A 161 -0.28 -10.78 -3.85
N VAL A 162 0.14 -10.21 -4.99
CA VAL A 162 -0.35 -10.61 -6.31
C VAL A 162 0.04 -12.04 -6.65
N THR A 163 1.29 -12.42 -6.35
CA THR A 163 1.80 -13.79 -6.58
C THR A 163 1.00 -14.82 -5.79
N ALA A 164 0.73 -14.55 -4.50
CA ALA A 164 -0.02 -15.46 -3.67
C ALA A 164 -1.49 -15.59 -4.09
N GLN A 165 -2.14 -14.48 -4.47
CA GLN A 165 -3.52 -14.52 -5.00
C GLN A 165 -3.60 -15.33 -6.29
N SER A 166 -2.66 -15.13 -7.21
CA SER A 166 -2.60 -15.84 -8.48
C SER A 166 -2.38 -17.35 -8.30
N ALA A 167 -1.62 -17.75 -7.27
CA ALA A 167 -1.39 -19.15 -6.93
C ALA A 167 -2.57 -19.82 -6.20
N ALA A 168 -3.55 -19.05 -5.73
CA ALA A 168 -4.73 -19.54 -5.02
C ALA A 168 -5.96 -19.73 -5.93
N LEU A 169 -5.87 -19.29 -7.19
CA LEU A 169 -6.86 -19.54 -8.27
C LEU A 169 -6.71 -20.94 -8.86
#